data_AF-A0A7L4CH40-F1
#
_entry.id   AF-A0A7L4CH40-F1
#
_cell.length_a   1.000
_cell.length_b   1.000
_cell.length_c   1.000
_cell.angle_alpha   90.00
_cell.angle_beta   90.00
_cell.angle_gamma   90.00
#
_symmetry.space_group_name_H-M   'P 1'
#
loop_
_entity.id
_entity.type
_entity.pdbx_description
1 polymer ?
#
loop_
_entity_poly.entity_id
_entity_poly.type
_entity_poly.pdbx_seq_one_letter_code
_entity_poly.pdbx_strand_id
1 'polypeptide(L)'
;MAGGLESLESCLEQHIPPEDLAEVKRILYGGEARKLNLPAAALSVAQERDFELQGYGFEAAPEQLRRPRIVRVGLIQNKIPLPTDTAVAVQVAALHRRIEEIVEVAAICGVNIVCFQEAWTMPFAFCTREKLPWTEFAESAEDGPTTKFCQELAKKYNMVVVSPILERDEIHGGTLWNTAVVISNSGAVLGKSRKNHIPRIGDFNESTYYMEGNRGHPVFQTQFGTIAVNICYGRHHPLNWLMFSMNGAEIIFNPSATIGTLSESLWPIEARNAAIANHCFTCPINRVGTEYYKNAFTSGDGGK
;
A
#
# COMPACT_ATOMS: atom_id res chain seq x y z
N MET A 1 3.88 10.26 -15.23
CA MET A 1 2.46 10.17 -15.55
C MET A 1 2.32 10.23 -17.05
N ALA A 2 1.60 9.29 -17.66
CA ALA A 2 1.10 9.52 -19.01
C ALA A 2 0.32 10.86 -18.98
N GLY A 3 0.76 11.83 -19.77
CA GLY A 3 0.30 13.21 -19.66
C GLY A 3 -1.20 13.36 -19.88
N GLY A 4 -1.86 14.12 -19.00
CA GLY A 4 -3.19 14.72 -19.24
C GLY A 4 -4.41 13.98 -18.68
N LEU A 5 -4.30 12.70 -18.29
CA LEU A 5 -5.44 11.94 -17.77
C LEU A 5 -5.45 11.98 -16.22
N GLU A 6 -6.49 12.56 -15.63
CA GLU A 6 -6.66 12.61 -14.17
C GLU A 6 -7.11 11.24 -13.60
N SER A 7 -8.15 10.65 -14.19
CA SER A 7 -8.61 9.30 -13.86
C SER A 7 -9.23 8.61 -15.08
N LEU A 8 -9.21 7.27 -15.11
CA LEU A 8 -9.88 6.48 -16.14
C LEU A 8 -11.40 6.65 -16.03
N GLU A 9 -11.92 6.63 -14.81
CA GLU A 9 -13.35 6.74 -14.51
C GLU A 9 -13.94 8.05 -15.04
N SER A 10 -13.31 9.19 -14.75
CA SER A 10 -13.78 10.50 -15.25
C SER A 10 -13.72 10.58 -16.77
N CYS A 11 -12.71 9.98 -17.39
CA CYS A 11 -12.60 9.93 -18.85
C CYS A 11 -13.73 9.11 -19.48
N LEU A 12 -14.03 7.93 -18.93
CA LEU A 12 -15.12 7.10 -19.39
C LEU A 12 -16.48 7.80 -19.21
N GLU A 13 -16.71 8.40 -18.04
CA GLU A 13 -17.97 9.11 -17.73
C GLU A 13 -18.18 10.35 -18.61
N GLN A 14 -17.09 11.02 -19.01
CA GLN A 14 -17.17 12.20 -19.87
C GLN A 14 -17.42 11.86 -21.35
N HIS A 15 -16.93 10.72 -21.84
CA HIS A 15 -16.84 10.46 -23.28
C HIS A 15 -17.68 9.27 -23.77
N ILE A 16 -18.15 8.38 -22.89
CA ILE A 16 -18.98 7.22 -23.27
C ILE A 16 -20.46 7.55 -23.03
N PRO A 17 -21.36 7.32 -24.00
CA PRO A 17 -22.79 7.52 -23.82
C PRO A 17 -23.35 6.75 -22.61
N PRO A 18 -24.30 7.30 -21.84
CA PRO A 18 -24.84 6.64 -20.65
C PRO A 18 -25.39 5.22 -20.88
N GLU A 19 -25.97 4.96 -22.07
CA GLU A 19 -26.49 3.66 -22.48
C GLU A 19 -25.40 2.58 -22.63
N ASP A 20 -24.19 2.98 -23.03
CA ASP A 20 -23.04 2.08 -23.23
C ASP A 20 -22.13 2.03 -22.00
N LEU A 21 -22.09 3.10 -21.21
CA LEU A 21 -21.20 3.24 -20.07
C LEU A 21 -21.40 2.12 -19.04
N ALA A 22 -22.65 1.70 -18.80
CA ALA A 22 -22.96 0.60 -17.89
C ALA A 22 -22.32 -0.71 -18.36
N GLU A 23 -22.37 -1.00 -19.66
CA GLU A 23 -21.80 -2.22 -20.26
C GLU A 23 -20.26 -2.17 -20.27
N VAL A 24 -19.69 -1.01 -20.59
CA VAL A 24 -18.24 -0.79 -20.49
C VAL A 24 -17.76 -1.02 -19.06
N LYS A 25 -18.43 -0.43 -18.06
CA LYS A 25 -18.10 -0.64 -16.64
C LYS A 25 -18.30 -2.11 -16.21
N ARG A 26 -19.32 -2.80 -16.74
CA ARG A 26 -19.54 -4.23 -16.48
C ARG A 26 -18.36 -5.08 -16.95
N ILE A 27 -17.83 -4.82 -18.14
CA ILE A 27 -16.69 -5.55 -18.71
C ILE A 27 -15.39 -5.18 -17.97
N LEU A 28 -15.14 -3.88 -17.77
CA LEU A 28 -13.89 -3.40 -17.19
C LEU A 28 -13.77 -3.65 -15.69
N TYR A 29 -14.85 -3.53 -14.92
CA TYR A 29 -14.79 -3.61 -13.44
C TYR A 29 -15.53 -4.83 -12.88
N GLY A 30 -16.40 -5.47 -13.67
CA GLY A 30 -17.32 -6.51 -13.20
C GLY A 30 -18.69 -5.98 -12.79
N GLY A 31 -18.94 -4.67 -12.97
CA GLY A 31 -20.19 -4.00 -12.62
C GLY A 31 -19.94 -2.61 -12.01
N GLU A 32 -21.01 -1.91 -11.66
CA GLU A 32 -20.90 -0.66 -10.92
C GLU A 32 -20.68 -0.95 -9.42
N ALA A 33 -19.61 -0.40 -8.85
CA ALA A 33 -19.31 -0.57 -7.44
C ALA A 33 -20.31 0.23 -6.60
N ARG A 34 -20.91 -0.40 -5.57
CA ARG A 34 -21.83 0.27 -4.65
C ARG A 34 -21.07 1.34 -3.86
N LYS A 35 -21.37 2.62 -4.10
CA LYS A 35 -20.81 3.73 -3.32
C LYS A 35 -21.29 3.67 -1.87
N LEU A 36 -20.37 3.91 -0.93
CA LEU A 36 -20.69 4.00 0.49
C LEU A 36 -21.05 5.45 0.84
N ASN A 37 -22.08 5.60 1.68
CA ASN A 37 -22.41 6.89 2.28
C ASN A 37 -21.39 7.18 3.38
N LEU A 38 -20.35 7.95 3.04
CA LEU A 38 -19.30 8.34 3.98
C LEU A 38 -19.79 9.49 4.90
N PRO A 39 -19.32 9.56 6.16
CA PRO A 39 -19.71 10.64 7.07
C PRO A 39 -19.34 12.02 6.51
N ALA A 40 -20.25 12.99 6.58
CA ALA A 40 -20.01 14.36 6.13
C ALA A 40 -18.78 15.00 6.81
N ALA A 41 -18.57 14.69 8.09
CA ALA A 41 -17.38 15.14 8.82
C ALA A 41 -16.08 14.59 8.20
N ALA A 42 -16.06 13.33 7.76
CA ALA A 42 -14.88 12.74 7.11
C ALA A 42 -14.59 13.43 5.76
N LEU A 43 -15.62 13.66 4.95
CA LEU A 43 -15.51 14.37 3.67
C LEU A 43 -14.99 15.81 3.85
N SER A 44 -15.54 16.54 4.84
CA SER A 44 -15.11 17.91 5.15
C SER A 44 -13.64 17.96 5.58
N VAL A 45 -13.20 17.05 6.45
CA VAL A 45 -11.82 17.01 6.94
C VAL A 45 -10.86 16.59 5.83
N ALA A 46 -11.24 15.63 4.98
CA ALA A 46 -10.43 15.22 3.82
C ALA A 46 -10.24 16.38 2.83
N GLN A 47 -11.30 17.15 2.56
CA GLN A 47 -11.23 18.33 1.71
C GLN A 47 -10.33 19.41 2.31
N GLU A 48 -10.47 19.73 3.60
CA GLU A 48 -9.62 20.71 4.29
C GLU A 48 -8.14 20.31 4.27
N ARG A 49 -7.86 19.02 4.43
CA ARG A 49 -6.50 18.45 4.45
C ARG A 49 -5.99 18.06 3.07
N ASP A 50 -6.68 18.44 1.99
CA ASP A 50 -6.26 18.23 0.61
C ASP A 50 -5.91 16.76 0.27
N PHE A 51 -6.87 15.86 0.45
CA PHE A 51 -6.79 14.51 -0.11
C PHE A 51 -8.15 13.96 -0.54
N GLU A 52 -8.12 13.08 -1.53
CA GLU A 52 -9.30 12.40 -2.03
C GLU A 52 -9.80 11.35 -1.01
N LEU A 53 -11.12 11.30 -0.79
CA LEU A 53 -11.78 10.27 0.01
C LEU A 53 -12.90 9.62 -0.79
N GLN A 54 -12.74 8.33 -1.10
CA GLN A 54 -13.75 7.52 -1.79
C GLN A 54 -14.16 6.31 -0.94
N GLY A 55 -15.39 5.82 -1.15
CA GLY A 55 -15.92 4.69 -0.41
C GLY A 55 -16.75 3.77 -1.30
N TYR A 56 -16.39 2.49 -1.33
CA TYR A 56 -17.08 1.45 -2.10
C TYR A 56 -17.31 0.20 -1.26
N GLY A 57 -18.41 -0.51 -1.52
CA GLY A 57 -18.82 -1.69 -0.78
C GLY A 57 -18.98 -2.90 -1.68
N PHE A 58 -18.47 -4.03 -1.22
CA PHE A 58 -18.74 -5.36 -1.76
C PHE A 58 -19.72 -6.08 -0.84
N GLU A 59 -20.64 -6.84 -1.42
CA GLU A 59 -21.65 -7.61 -0.69
C GLU A 59 -21.53 -9.09 -1.02
N ALA A 60 -22.05 -9.92 -0.13
CA ALA A 60 -22.22 -11.35 -0.33
C ALA A 60 -23.70 -11.70 -0.09
N ALA A 61 -24.16 -12.79 -0.71
CA ALA A 61 -25.50 -13.30 -0.46
C ALA A 61 -25.66 -13.64 1.04
N PRO A 62 -26.82 -13.37 1.66
CA PRO A 62 -27.06 -13.74 3.05
C PRO A 62 -26.91 -15.26 3.25
N GLU A 63 -26.15 -15.66 4.27
CA GLU A 63 -26.08 -17.06 4.70
C GLU A 63 -27.11 -17.34 5.81
N GLN A 64 -27.67 -18.54 5.80
CA GLN A 64 -28.62 -18.98 6.83
C GLN A 64 -27.92 -19.36 8.15
N LEU A 65 -26.66 -19.81 8.06
CA LEU A 65 -25.91 -20.37 9.20
C LEU A 65 -24.84 -19.41 9.75
N ARG A 66 -24.38 -18.45 8.95
CA ARG A 66 -23.35 -17.50 9.36
C ARG A 66 -23.87 -16.07 9.30
N ARG A 67 -23.47 -15.28 10.28
CA ARG A 67 -23.70 -13.84 10.26
C ARG A 67 -22.75 -13.19 9.25
N PRO A 68 -23.14 -12.07 8.62
CA PRO A 68 -22.24 -11.34 7.75
C PRO A 68 -21.02 -10.85 8.54
N ARG A 69 -19.82 -11.15 8.03
CA ARG A 69 -18.56 -10.65 8.58
C ARG A 69 -18.14 -9.40 7.81
N ILE A 70 -18.67 -8.25 8.23
CA ILE A 70 -18.44 -6.97 7.56
C ILE A 70 -17.15 -6.35 8.09
N VAL A 71 -16.25 -5.99 7.17
CA VAL A 71 -14.94 -5.38 7.48
C VAL A 71 -14.75 -4.16 6.59
N ARG A 72 -14.28 -3.06 7.16
CA ARG A 72 -13.89 -1.85 6.42
C ARG A 72 -12.37 -1.76 6.33
N VAL A 73 -11.85 -1.64 5.12
CA VAL A 73 -10.41 -1.47 4.86
C VAL A 73 -10.13 -0.06 4.33
N GLY A 74 -9.01 0.53 4.73
CA GLY A 74 -8.53 1.83 4.26
C GLY A 74 -7.19 1.67 3.54
N LEU A 75 -7.11 2.18 2.32
CA LEU A 75 -5.91 2.16 1.49
C LEU A 75 -5.39 3.59 1.37
N ILE A 76 -4.17 3.84 1.84
CA ILE A 76 -3.61 5.19 1.86
C ILE A 76 -2.46 5.28 0.86
N GLN A 77 -2.65 6.17 -0.12
CA GLN A 77 -1.63 6.62 -1.05
C GLN A 77 -1.29 8.09 -0.78
N ASN A 78 -0.01 8.44 -0.79
CA ASN A 78 0.46 9.80 -0.59
C ASN A 78 1.78 10.07 -1.30
N LYS A 79 2.03 11.35 -1.60
CA LYS A 79 3.36 11.84 -1.99
C LYS A 79 4.19 12.16 -0.76
N ILE A 80 5.50 12.28 -0.93
CA ILE A 80 6.37 12.83 0.12
C ILE A 80 6.05 14.31 0.36
N PRO A 81 6.08 14.79 1.62
CA PRO A 81 5.65 16.14 1.97
C PRO A 81 6.74 17.21 1.79
N LEU A 82 8.02 16.84 1.87
CA LEU A 82 9.15 17.77 1.79
C LEU A 82 10.18 17.30 0.74
N PRO A 83 11.06 18.19 0.24
CA PRO A 83 12.13 17.86 -0.70
C PRO A 83 13.04 16.75 -0.19
N THR A 84 13.62 15.96 -1.11
CA THR A 84 14.39 14.76 -0.77
C THR A 84 15.73 15.05 -0.09
N ASP A 85 16.24 16.29 -0.15
CA ASP A 85 17.44 16.75 0.55
C ASP A 85 17.17 17.24 1.98
N THR A 86 15.92 17.15 2.45
CA THR A 86 15.54 17.37 3.84
C THR A 86 16.18 16.31 4.75
N ALA A 87 16.59 16.70 5.96
CA ALA A 87 17.13 15.77 6.95
C ALA A 87 16.15 14.60 7.22
N VAL A 88 16.70 13.38 7.28
CA VAL A 88 15.94 12.11 7.39
C VAL A 88 14.86 12.17 8.48
N ALA A 89 15.23 12.58 9.70
CA ALA A 89 14.29 12.67 10.82
C ALA A 89 13.13 13.65 10.57
N VAL A 90 13.39 14.77 9.90
CA VAL A 90 12.36 15.77 9.57
C VAL A 90 11.43 15.24 8.48
N GLN A 91 11.96 14.50 7.50
CA GLN A 91 11.19 13.84 6.46
C GLN A 91 10.23 12.79 7.04
N VAL A 92 10.75 11.88 7.88
CA VAL A 92 9.96 10.84 8.56
C VAL A 92 8.86 11.47 9.43
N ALA A 93 9.19 12.49 10.22
CA ALA A 93 8.21 13.17 11.07
C ALA A 93 7.10 13.87 10.25
N ALA A 94 7.43 14.44 9.08
CA ALA A 94 6.44 15.04 8.20
C ALA A 94 5.52 13.98 7.57
N LEU A 95 6.06 12.81 7.21
CA LEU A 95 5.29 11.67 6.72
C LEU A 95 4.38 11.11 7.82
N HIS A 96 4.87 10.96 9.05
CA HIS A 96 4.06 10.53 10.19
C HIS A 96 2.86 11.47 10.41
N ARG A 97 3.09 12.79 10.47
CA ARG A 97 2.00 13.77 10.60
C ARG A 97 0.97 13.66 9.47
N ARG A 98 1.45 13.55 8.23
CA ARG A 98 0.55 13.41 7.08
C ARG A 98 -0.28 12.13 7.14
N ILE A 99 0.31 11.01 7.55
CA ILE A 99 -0.41 9.75 7.67
C ILE A 99 -1.38 9.78 8.86
N GLU A 100 -1.02 10.37 9.99
CA GLU A 100 -1.94 10.56 11.13
C GLU A 100 -3.20 11.32 10.69
N GLU A 101 -3.03 12.41 9.94
CA GLU A 101 -4.14 13.19 9.38
C GLU A 101 -5.12 12.35 8.54
N ILE A 102 -4.62 11.42 7.75
CA ILE A 102 -5.43 10.55 6.88
C ILE A 102 -6.05 9.41 7.68
N VAL A 103 -5.30 8.82 8.62
CA VAL A 103 -5.78 7.74 9.50
C VAL A 103 -6.90 8.23 10.41
N GLU A 104 -6.85 9.48 10.86
CA GLU A 104 -7.95 10.13 11.58
C GLU A 104 -9.26 10.09 10.78
N VAL A 105 -9.21 10.43 9.50
CA VAL A 105 -10.39 10.39 8.62
C VAL A 105 -10.83 8.94 8.37
N ALA A 106 -9.89 8.01 8.19
CA ALA A 106 -10.20 6.58 8.08
C ALA A 106 -10.95 6.08 9.34
N ALA A 107 -10.56 6.54 10.52
CA ALA A 107 -11.24 6.21 11.77
C ALA A 107 -12.67 6.77 11.82
N ILE A 108 -12.90 8.01 11.38
CA ILE A 108 -14.26 8.59 11.26
C ILE A 108 -15.11 7.75 10.29
N CYS A 109 -14.51 7.25 9.21
CA CYS A 109 -15.15 6.32 8.26
C CYS A 109 -15.33 4.89 8.82
N GLY A 110 -14.95 4.60 10.06
CA GLY A 110 -15.11 3.30 10.69
C GLY A 110 -14.21 2.20 10.12
N VAL A 111 -13.05 2.57 9.56
CA VAL A 111 -12.08 1.61 9.03
C VAL A 111 -11.53 0.71 10.15
N ASN A 112 -11.47 -0.59 9.88
CA ASN A 112 -10.96 -1.61 10.79
C ASN A 112 -9.50 -1.99 10.52
N ILE A 113 -9.08 -1.93 9.25
CA ILE A 113 -7.71 -2.25 8.82
C ILE A 113 -7.23 -1.14 7.88
N VAL A 114 -6.13 -0.47 8.21
CA VAL A 114 -5.46 0.47 7.31
C VAL A 114 -4.15 -0.13 6.79
N CYS A 115 -3.85 0.13 5.52
CA CYS A 115 -2.56 -0.21 4.91
C CYS A 115 -1.99 1.00 4.18
N PHE A 116 -0.70 1.23 4.38
CA PHE A 116 0.05 2.28 3.70
C PHE A 116 0.76 1.73 2.46
N GLN A 117 1.23 2.62 1.58
CA GLN A 117 2.05 2.26 0.43
C GLN A 117 3.43 1.69 0.82
N GLU A 118 4.17 1.15 -0.15
CA GLU A 118 5.51 0.60 0.09
C GLU A 118 6.50 1.67 0.57
N ALA A 119 7.32 1.33 1.57
CA ALA A 119 8.37 2.20 2.11
C ALA A 119 7.86 3.63 2.40
N TRP A 120 6.66 3.74 2.99
CA TRP A 120 5.92 5.00 3.10
C TRP A 120 6.65 6.08 3.93
N THR A 121 7.64 5.70 4.72
CA THR A 121 8.44 6.58 5.59
C THR A 121 9.63 7.25 4.89
N MET A 122 9.84 7.00 3.59
CA MET A 122 10.98 7.55 2.86
C MET A 122 10.64 7.95 1.42
N PRO A 123 11.39 8.88 0.81
CA PRO A 123 11.48 8.97 -0.64
C PRO A 123 11.95 7.62 -1.20
N PHE A 124 11.47 7.23 -2.37
CA PHE A 124 11.86 5.96 -2.98
C PHE A 124 13.23 6.05 -3.66
N ALA A 125 14.25 6.29 -2.84
CA ALA A 125 15.61 6.65 -3.26
C ALA A 125 16.42 5.50 -3.88
N PHE A 126 15.83 4.31 -4.02
CA PHE A 126 16.52 3.14 -4.53
C PHE A 126 17.05 3.33 -5.97
N CYS A 127 16.45 4.25 -6.74
CA CYS A 127 16.93 4.65 -8.06
C CYS A 127 18.34 5.26 -8.05
N THR A 128 18.70 5.99 -6.99
CA THR A 128 20.00 6.65 -6.85
C THR A 128 21.16 5.67 -6.66
N ARG A 129 20.86 4.47 -6.13
CA ARG A 129 21.84 3.45 -5.66
C ARG A 129 22.79 3.93 -4.55
N GLU A 130 22.64 5.15 -4.06
CA GLU A 130 23.46 5.71 -2.99
C GLU A 130 23.12 5.06 -1.65
N LYS A 131 24.11 4.84 -0.80
CA LYS A 131 23.88 4.26 0.54
C LYS A 131 23.48 5.30 1.55
N LEU A 132 24.20 6.41 1.60
CA LEU A 132 23.93 7.50 2.53
C LEU A 132 23.31 8.70 1.80
N PRO A 133 22.36 9.41 2.43
CA PRO A 133 21.79 9.14 3.75
C PRO A 133 20.66 8.08 3.74
N TRP A 134 20.33 7.50 2.58
CA TRP A 134 19.09 6.71 2.39
C TRP A 134 18.96 5.48 3.30
N THR A 135 20.07 4.83 3.65
CA THR A 135 20.05 3.69 4.57
C THR A 135 19.82 4.09 6.04
N GLU A 136 19.89 5.37 6.39
CA GLU A 136 19.52 5.87 7.73
C GLU A 136 18.00 5.89 7.95
N PHE A 137 17.20 5.82 6.88
CA PHE A 137 15.74 5.59 7.00
C PHE A 137 15.41 4.19 7.52
N ALA A 138 16.37 3.26 7.51
CA ALA A 138 16.14 1.90 7.98
C ALA A 138 16.02 1.85 9.50
N GLU A 139 14.96 1.21 10.00
CA GLU A 139 14.64 1.16 11.42
C GLU A 139 14.30 -0.27 11.90
N SER A 140 14.26 -0.49 13.22
CA SER A 140 13.80 -1.77 13.77
C SER A 140 12.32 -2.00 13.43
N ALA A 141 11.99 -3.19 12.94
CA ALA A 141 10.61 -3.53 12.59
C ALA A 141 9.68 -3.58 13.82
N GLU A 142 10.18 -4.05 14.96
CA GLU A 142 9.40 -4.19 16.18
C GLU A 142 9.48 -2.94 17.09
N ASP A 143 10.66 -2.31 17.18
CA ASP A 143 10.94 -1.24 18.17
C ASP A 143 11.24 0.13 17.55
N GLY A 144 11.21 0.23 16.21
CA GLY A 144 11.48 1.46 15.47
C GLY A 144 10.46 2.56 15.77
N PRO A 145 10.85 3.84 15.59
CA PRO A 145 9.97 4.97 15.87
C PRO A 145 8.66 4.90 15.07
N THR A 146 8.68 4.44 13.82
CA THR A 146 7.46 4.29 13.03
C THR A 146 6.53 3.21 13.58
N THR A 147 7.06 2.05 13.98
CA THR A 147 6.21 1.00 14.55
C THR A 147 5.54 1.49 15.84
N LYS A 148 6.28 2.20 16.71
CA LYS A 148 5.70 2.79 17.93
C LYS A 148 4.59 3.80 17.62
N PHE A 149 4.82 4.69 16.66
CA PHE A 149 3.80 5.60 16.15
C PHE A 149 2.56 4.84 15.64
N CYS A 150 2.75 3.77 14.86
CA CYS A 150 1.65 2.93 14.38
C CYS A 150 0.91 2.18 15.51
N GLN A 151 1.60 1.77 16.58
CA GLN A 151 0.97 1.15 17.76
C GLN A 151 0.04 2.12 18.49
N GLU A 152 0.45 3.39 18.60
CA GLU A 152 -0.40 4.45 19.18
C GLU A 152 -1.66 4.68 18.34
N LEU A 153 -1.53 4.81 17.02
CA LEU A 153 -2.68 4.95 16.12
C LEU A 153 -3.61 3.73 16.18
N ALA A 154 -3.04 2.52 16.12
CA ALA A 154 -3.78 1.27 16.16
C ALA A 154 -4.64 1.17 17.42
N LYS A 155 -4.06 1.48 18.58
CA LYS A 155 -4.76 1.48 19.87
C LYS A 155 -5.77 2.62 20.00
N LYS A 156 -5.41 3.83 19.56
CA LYS A 156 -6.27 5.04 19.62
C LYS A 156 -7.57 4.83 18.84
N TYR A 157 -7.50 4.18 17.68
CA TYR A 157 -8.65 4.00 16.79
C TYR A 157 -9.19 2.57 16.72
N ASN A 158 -8.66 1.64 17.53
CA ASN A 158 -9.03 0.22 17.52
C ASN A 158 -9.00 -0.39 16.10
N MET A 159 -7.91 -0.15 15.38
CA MET A 159 -7.70 -0.61 14.00
C MET A 159 -6.40 -1.38 13.85
N VAL A 160 -6.39 -2.35 12.94
CA VAL A 160 -5.14 -3.00 12.50
C VAL A 160 -4.41 -2.06 11.56
N VAL A 161 -3.09 -1.94 11.73
CA VAL A 161 -2.22 -1.10 10.88
C VAL A 161 -1.20 -1.99 10.17
N VAL A 162 -1.13 -1.89 8.85
CA VAL A 162 -0.10 -2.53 8.01
C VAL A 162 0.88 -1.47 7.55
N SER A 163 2.13 -1.56 7.99
CA SER A 163 3.18 -0.53 7.82
C SER A 163 4.40 -1.08 7.05
N PRO A 164 4.51 -0.82 5.74
CA PRO A 164 5.68 -1.18 4.93
C PRO A 164 6.84 -0.20 5.11
N ILE A 165 7.97 -0.66 5.61
CA ILE A 165 9.16 0.13 5.94
C ILE A 165 10.45 -0.50 5.39
N LEU A 166 11.54 0.28 5.41
CA LEU A 166 12.89 -0.27 5.32
C LEU A 166 13.31 -0.72 6.73
N GLU A 167 13.48 -2.02 6.92
CA GLU A 167 13.90 -2.61 8.18
C GLU A 167 15.42 -2.70 8.26
N ARG A 168 15.98 -2.40 9.44
CA ARG A 168 17.34 -2.75 9.84
C ARG A 168 17.29 -3.86 10.90
N ASP A 169 17.83 -5.03 10.56
CA ASP A 169 17.87 -6.19 11.45
C ASP A 169 19.18 -6.23 12.24
N GLU A 170 19.18 -5.56 13.40
CA GLU A 170 20.36 -5.46 14.29
C GLU A 170 20.84 -6.83 14.80
N ILE A 171 19.92 -7.78 15.01
CA ILE A 171 20.26 -9.13 15.48
C ILE A 171 21.07 -9.88 14.42
N HIS A 172 20.78 -9.63 13.14
CA HIS A 172 21.48 -10.23 12.00
C HIS A 172 22.44 -9.24 11.32
N GLY A 173 23.26 -8.55 12.12
CA GLY A 173 24.38 -7.75 11.65
C GLY A 173 24.00 -6.45 10.95
N GLY A 174 22.83 -5.90 11.27
CA GLY A 174 22.34 -4.64 10.69
C GLY A 174 21.88 -4.77 9.23
N THR A 175 21.54 -5.99 8.80
CA THR A 175 21.09 -6.29 7.42
C THR A 175 19.79 -5.55 7.12
N LEU A 176 19.70 -4.94 5.93
CA LEU A 176 18.51 -4.22 5.49
C LEU A 176 17.50 -5.14 4.81
N TRP A 177 16.21 -4.85 5.02
CA TRP A 177 15.11 -5.59 4.44
C TRP A 177 13.96 -4.66 4.03
N ASN A 178 13.22 -5.03 3.00
CA ASN A 178 11.93 -4.40 2.71
C ASN A 178 10.83 -5.21 3.39
N THR A 179 10.14 -4.58 4.35
CA THR A 179 9.37 -5.29 5.37
C THR A 179 8.03 -4.62 5.62
N ALA A 180 6.96 -5.40 5.63
CA ALA A 180 5.66 -4.98 6.14
C ALA A 180 5.46 -5.47 7.58
N VAL A 181 5.27 -4.54 8.50
CA VAL A 181 4.94 -4.83 9.91
C VAL A 181 3.42 -4.79 10.07
N VAL A 182 2.86 -5.78 10.76
CA VAL A 182 1.42 -5.84 11.07
C VAL A 182 1.20 -5.58 12.55
N ILE A 183 0.47 -4.51 12.84
CA ILE A 183 0.14 -4.08 14.21
C ILE A 183 -1.34 -4.36 14.47
N SER A 184 -1.64 -5.10 15.54
CA SER A 184 -2.99 -5.38 16.02
C SER A 184 -3.70 -4.10 16.45
N ASN A 185 -5.03 -4.09 16.38
CA ASN A 185 -5.90 -3.08 16.98
C ASN A 185 -5.71 -2.87 18.50
N SER A 186 -5.06 -3.80 19.20
CA SER A 186 -4.65 -3.64 20.61
C SER A 186 -3.40 -2.75 20.78
N GLY A 187 -2.69 -2.47 19.69
CA GLY A 187 -1.36 -1.88 19.69
C GLY A 187 -0.22 -2.90 19.78
N ALA A 188 -0.49 -4.21 19.86
CA ALA A 188 0.57 -5.22 19.84
C ALA A 188 1.09 -5.48 18.41
N VAL A 189 2.41 -5.61 18.23
CA VAL A 189 2.99 -6.07 16.96
C VAL A 189 2.67 -7.56 16.80
N LEU A 190 1.94 -7.93 15.75
CA LEU A 190 1.62 -9.33 15.44
C LEU A 190 2.79 -10.04 14.76
N GLY A 191 3.58 -9.29 13.99
CA GLY A 191 4.76 -9.81 13.30
C GLY A 191 5.06 -8.99 12.05
N LYS A 192 5.87 -9.59 11.17
CA LYS A 192 6.33 -8.96 9.93
C LYS A 192 6.43 -9.93 8.76
N SER A 193 6.25 -9.41 7.55
CA SER A 193 6.49 -10.08 6.27
C SER A 193 7.61 -9.36 5.51
N ARG A 194 8.54 -10.09 4.90
CA ARG A 194 9.64 -9.51 4.10
C ARG A 194 9.38 -9.73 2.62
N LYS A 195 9.82 -8.80 1.77
CA LYS A 195 9.58 -8.83 0.32
C LYS A 195 10.23 -10.06 -0.32
N ASN A 196 9.40 -11.01 -0.79
CA ASN A 196 9.88 -12.28 -1.36
C ASN A 196 10.59 -12.12 -2.71
N HIS A 197 10.14 -11.17 -3.54
CA HIS A 197 10.67 -10.97 -4.89
C HIS A 197 11.24 -9.56 -5.03
N ILE A 198 12.55 -9.46 -5.28
CA ILE A 198 13.26 -8.18 -5.32
C ILE A 198 13.52 -7.76 -6.77
N PRO A 199 13.04 -6.58 -7.21
CA PRO A 199 13.30 -6.10 -8.56
C PRO A 199 14.76 -5.68 -8.74
N ARG A 200 15.20 -5.76 -10.00
CA ARG A 200 16.51 -5.31 -10.48
C ARG A 200 16.40 -4.52 -11.79
N ILE A 201 15.22 -3.97 -12.07
CA ILE A 201 14.85 -3.44 -13.38
C ILE A 201 14.81 -1.91 -13.38
N GLY A 202 15.54 -1.28 -14.31
CA GLY A 202 15.52 0.17 -14.50
C GLY A 202 15.93 0.95 -13.24
N ASP A 203 15.06 1.88 -12.82
CA ASP A 203 15.21 2.65 -11.58
C ASP A 203 14.96 1.84 -10.30
N PHE A 204 14.35 0.64 -10.42
CA PHE A 204 14.04 -0.23 -9.28
C PHE A 204 15.25 -1.10 -8.92
N ASN A 205 16.35 -0.45 -8.53
CA ASN A 205 17.63 -1.08 -8.16
C ASN A 205 17.64 -1.61 -6.72
N GLU A 206 16.50 -2.12 -6.25
CA GLU A 206 16.26 -2.52 -4.86
C GLU A 206 17.22 -3.60 -4.36
N SER A 207 17.63 -4.54 -5.22
CA SER A 207 18.61 -5.58 -4.88
C SER A 207 19.98 -5.04 -4.44
N THR A 208 20.26 -3.77 -4.69
CA THR A 208 21.46 -3.11 -4.16
C THR A 208 21.36 -2.94 -2.64
N TYR A 209 20.15 -2.81 -2.10
CA TYR A 209 19.88 -2.45 -0.70
C TYR A 209 19.54 -3.67 0.18
N TYR A 210 18.78 -4.64 -0.33
CA TYR A 210 18.30 -5.78 0.45
C TYR A 210 18.14 -7.05 -0.38
N MET A 211 18.08 -8.19 0.31
CA MET A 211 17.94 -9.53 -0.26
C MET A 211 16.48 -10.03 -0.25
N GLU A 212 16.23 -11.11 -0.98
CA GLU A 212 14.93 -11.80 -1.00
C GLU A 212 14.51 -12.26 0.40
N GLY A 213 13.25 -12.04 0.73
CA GLY A 213 12.67 -12.32 2.03
C GLY A 213 12.82 -13.78 2.46
N ASN A 214 13.12 -14.00 3.74
CA ASN A 214 13.34 -15.31 4.34
C ASN A 214 12.21 -15.75 5.28
N ARG A 215 11.02 -15.12 5.18
CA ARG A 215 9.89 -15.36 6.10
C ARG A 215 8.74 -16.16 5.48
N GLY A 216 8.89 -16.61 4.23
CA GLY A 216 7.86 -17.35 3.51
C GLY A 216 6.65 -16.46 3.17
N HIS A 217 5.45 -16.99 3.37
CA HIS A 217 4.19 -16.31 3.02
C HIS A 217 3.28 -16.19 4.25
N PRO A 218 3.69 -15.45 5.30
CA PRO A 218 2.94 -15.40 6.53
C PRO A 218 1.57 -14.77 6.33
N VAL A 219 0.57 -15.31 7.02
CA VAL A 219 -0.75 -14.70 7.19
C VAL A 219 -0.94 -14.30 8.65
N PHE A 220 -1.71 -13.26 8.88
CA PHE A 220 -1.92 -12.68 10.20
C PHE A 220 -3.39 -12.76 10.55
N GLN A 221 -3.72 -13.61 11.53
CA GLN A 221 -5.07 -13.66 12.08
C GLN A 221 -5.32 -12.41 12.91
N THR A 222 -6.34 -11.64 12.52
CA THR A 222 -6.81 -10.48 13.28
C THR A 222 -8.27 -10.70 13.68
N GLN A 223 -8.81 -9.84 14.55
CA GLN A 223 -10.26 -9.84 14.84
C GLN A 223 -11.12 -9.47 13.61
N PHE A 224 -10.51 -8.86 12.59
CA PHE A 224 -11.16 -8.39 11.38
C PHE A 224 -10.89 -9.31 10.17
N GLY A 225 -10.32 -10.49 10.40
CA GLY A 225 -10.00 -11.47 9.36
C GLY A 225 -8.52 -11.78 9.25
N THR A 226 -8.22 -12.74 8.39
CA THR A 226 -6.86 -13.20 8.10
C THR A 226 -6.30 -12.40 6.94
N ILE A 227 -5.25 -11.62 7.22
CA ILE A 227 -4.65 -10.74 6.23
C ILE A 227 -3.24 -11.20 5.85
N ALA A 228 -2.82 -10.83 4.64
CA ALA A 228 -1.45 -11.03 4.16
C ALA A 228 -0.95 -9.77 3.44
N VAL A 229 0.36 -9.70 3.21
CA VAL A 229 1.00 -8.59 2.51
C VAL A 229 1.92 -9.10 1.43
N ASN A 230 1.52 -8.93 0.16
CA ASN A 230 2.34 -9.18 -1.01
C ASN A 230 3.05 -7.88 -1.40
N ILE A 231 4.31 -7.73 -1.07
CA ILE A 231 5.01 -6.44 -1.23
C ILE A 231 5.45 -6.22 -2.69
N CYS A 232 4.92 -5.15 -3.29
CA CYS A 232 5.34 -4.53 -4.55
C CYS A 232 5.61 -5.51 -5.70
N TYR A 233 6.88 -5.81 -6.02
CA TYR A 233 7.28 -6.62 -7.18
C TYR A 233 6.80 -8.07 -7.09
N GLY A 234 6.42 -8.53 -5.89
CA GLY A 234 5.67 -9.77 -5.73
C GLY A 234 4.32 -9.78 -6.44
N ARG A 235 3.80 -8.63 -6.91
CA ARG A 235 2.59 -8.54 -7.73
C ARG A 235 2.70 -9.31 -9.05
N HIS A 236 3.89 -9.37 -9.63
CA HIS A 236 4.15 -10.04 -10.91
C HIS A 236 4.23 -11.56 -10.81
N HIS A 237 4.13 -12.13 -9.60
CA HIS A 237 4.40 -13.55 -9.34
C HIS A 237 3.11 -14.24 -8.87
N PRO A 238 2.34 -14.88 -9.79
CA PRO A 238 1.10 -15.58 -9.44
C PRO A 238 1.26 -16.59 -8.29
N LEU A 239 2.40 -17.28 -8.23
CA LEU A 239 2.71 -18.22 -7.15
C LEU A 239 2.86 -17.54 -5.78
N ASN A 240 3.35 -16.30 -5.71
CA ASN A 240 3.46 -15.56 -4.46
C ASN A 240 2.05 -15.26 -3.90
N TRP A 241 1.12 -14.82 -4.76
CA TRP A 241 -0.29 -14.64 -4.40
C TRP A 241 -0.95 -15.93 -3.95
N LEU A 242 -0.73 -17.01 -4.71
CA LEU A 242 -1.26 -18.34 -4.40
C LEU A 242 -0.82 -18.81 -3.02
N MET A 243 0.46 -18.66 -2.68
CA MET A 243 0.97 -19.14 -1.40
C MET A 243 0.37 -18.41 -0.19
N PHE A 244 0.04 -17.11 -0.30
CA PHE A 244 -0.70 -16.42 0.76
C PHE A 244 -2.14 -16.94 0.90
N SER A 245 -2.84 -17.19 -0.20
CA SER A 245 -4.19 -17.76 -0.18
C SER A 245 -4.21 -19.19 0.35
N MET A 246 -3.26 -20.04 -0.07
CA MET A 246 -3.06 -21.40 0.45
C MET A 246 -2.81 -21.42 1.96
N ASN A 247 -2.22 -20.36 2.50
CA ASN A 247 -2.02 -20.18 3.93
C ASN A 247 -3.25 -19.58 4.66
N GLY A 248 -4.36 -19.33 3.95
CA GLY A 248 -5.64 -18.90 4.51
C GLY A 248 -5.89 -17.40 4.47
N ALA A 249 -5.18 -16.62 3.64
CA ALA A 249 -5.42 -15.18 3.52
C ALA A 249 -6.80 -14.88 2.91
N GLU A 250 -7.57 -14.05 3.59
CA GLU A 250 -8.87 -13.55 3.12
C GLU A 250 -8.74 -12.18 2.42
N ILE A 251 -7.77 -11.38 2.87
CA ILE A 251 -7.43 -10.07 2.29
C ILE A 251 -5.91 -9.99 2.10
N ILE A 252 -5.45 -9.77 0.86
CA ILE A 252 -4.04 -9.61 0.52
C ILE A 252 -3.78 -8.15 0.13
N PHE A 253 -3.07 -7.42 0.98
CA PHE A 253 -2.60 -6.08 0.67
C PHE A 253 -1.39 -6.14 -0.27
N ASN A 254 -1.34 -5.24 -1.24
CA ASN A 254 -0.21 -5.11 -2.16
C ASN A 254 0.33 -3.67 -2.19
N PRO A 255 1.05 -3.27 -1.12
CA PRO A 255 1.74 -1.99 -1.08
C PRO A 255 2.86 -1.99 -2.11
N SER A 256 2.84 -0.99 -2.99
CA SER A 256 3.71 -0.88 -4.14
C SER A 256 4.24 0.53 -4.30
N ALA A 257 5.37 0.63 -4.98
CA ALA A 257 5.84 1.87 -5.55
C ALA A 257 6.31 1.59 -6.98
N THR A 258 5.57 2.06 -7.98
CA THR A 258 5.87 1.81 -9.40
C THR A 258 5.58 3.03 -10.26
N ILE A 259 6.31 3.17 -11.38
CA ILE A 259 6.18 4.27 -12.35
C ILE A 259 6.26 3.74 -13.79
N GLY A 260 5.87 4.60 -14.73
CA GLY A 260 6.08 4.40 -16.16
C GLY A 260 4.94 3.66 -16.87
N THR A 261 4.78 3.99 -18.15
CA THR A 261 3.66 3.53 -19.00
C THR A 261 3.59 2.00 -19.09
N LEU A 262 4.73 1.32 -19.18
CA LEU A 262 4.75 -0.14 -19.24
C LEU A 262 4.19 -0.77 -17.95
N SER A 263 4.54 -0.22 -16.78
CA SER A 263 4.03 -0.73 -15.51
C SER A 263 2.55 -0.38 -15.30
N GLU A 264 2.11 0.77 -15.77
CA GLU A 264 0.73 1.23 -15.60
C GLU A 264 -0.27 0.30 -16.31
N SER A 265 0.08 -0.20 -17.50
CA SER A 265 -0.73 -1.18 -18.23
C SER A 265 -0.95 -2.51 -17.49
N LEU A 266 -0.03 -2.89 -16.59
CA LEU A 266 -0.14 -4.13 -15.79
C LEU A 266 -0.96 -3.93 -14.52
N TRP A 267 -1.04 -2.69 -14.01
CA TRP A 267 -1.69 -2.36 -12.74
C TRP A 267 -3.16 -2.83 -12.63
N PRO A 268 -4.05 -2.65 -13.63
CA PRO A 268 -5.43 -3.12 -13.54
C PRO A 268 -5.59 -4.65 -13.72
N ILE A 269 -4.50 -5.37 -14.01
CA ILE A 269 -4.52 -6.79 -14.38
C ILE A 269 -4.10 -7.68 -13.21
N GLU A 270 -2.92 -7.43 -12.63
CA GLU A 270 -2.21 -8.43 -11.82
C GLU A 270 -2.90 -8.72 -10.48
N ALA A 271 -3.15 -7.69 -9.67
CA ALA A 271 -3.85 -7.84 -8.40
C ALA A 271 -5.30 -8.32 -8.61
N ARG A 272 -5.97 -7.84 -9.67
CA ARG A 272 -7.32 -8.29 -10.02
C ARG A 272 -7.35 -9.78 -10.38
N ASN A 273 -6.38 -10.25 -11.17
CA ASN A 273 -6.23 -11.66 -11.50
C ASN A 273 -5.97 -12.49 -10.24
N ALA A 274 -5.14 -12.00 -9.32
CA ALA A 274 -4.88 -12.67 -8.05
C ALA A 274 -6.16 -12.82 -7.20
N ALA A 275 -7.01 -11.79 -7.11
CA ALA A 275 -8.31 -11.90 -6.42
C ALA A 275 -9.19 -13.01 -7.02
N ILE A 276 -9.27 -13.05 -8.36
CA ILE A 276 -10.08 -14.03 -9.11
C ILE A 276 -9.55 -15.45 -8.89
N ALA A 277 -8.26 -15.66 -9.10
CA ALA A 277 -7.64 -16.99 -9.07
C ALA A 277 -7.63 -17.60 -7.66
N ASN A 278 -7.59 -16.77 -6.62
CA ASN A 278 -7.39 -17.20 -5.24
C ASN A 278 -8.61 -17.01 -4.34
N HIS A 279 -9.74 -16.55 -4.89
CA HIS A 279 -11.01 -16.32 -4.19
C HIS A 279 -10.86 -15.49 -2.89
N CYS A 280 -10.05 -14.43 -2.95
CA CYS A 280 -9.78 -13.54 -1.83
C CYS A 280 -9.91 -12.08 -2.26
N PHE A 281 -9.91 -11.14 -1.31
CA PHE A 281 -9.82 -9.72 -1.62
C PHE A 281 -8.36 -9.33 -1.84
N THR A 282 -8.10 -8.49 -2.85
CA THR A 282 -6.79 -7.88 -3.05
C THR A 282 -6.87 -6.37 -2.95
N CYS A 283 -5.87 -5.76 -2.33
CA CYS A 283 -5.82 -4.32 -2.11
C CYS A 283 -4.49 -3.74 -2.64
N PRO A 284 -4.36 -3.50 -3.95
CA PRO A 284 -3.18 -2.85 -4.51
C PRO A 284 -3.14 -1.36 -4.15
N ILE A 285 -1.99 -0.87 -3.70
CA ILE A 285 -1.77 0.53 -3.31
C ILE A 285 -0.47 0.99 -3.96
N ASN A 286 -0.49 2.09 -4.72
CA ASN A 286 0.72 2.67 -5.30
C ASN A 286 1.03 4.01 -4.65
N ARG A 287 2.31 4.41 -4.65
CA ARG A 287 2.69 5.80 -4.36
C ARG A 287 2.17 6.76 -5.41
N VAL A 288 2.09 8.05 -5.05
CA VAL A 288 1.72 9.14 -5.97
C VAL A 288 2.75 10.27 -5.95
N GLY A 289 2.71 11.12 -6.98
CA GLY A 289 3.64 12.24 -7.14
C GLY A 289 4.96 11.86 -7.81
N THR A 290 5.79 12.88 -8.03
CA THR A 290 7.13 12.76 -8.61
C THR A 290 8.15 13.26 -7.61
N GLU A 291 9.23 12.51 -7.43
CA GLU A 291 10.30 12.82 -6.50
C GLU A 291 11.54 13.23 -7.29
N TYR A 292 12.24 14.26 -6.81
CA TYR A 292 13.46 14.76 -7.43
C TYR A 292 14.62 14.61 -6.47
N TYR A 293 15.78 14.19 -6.97
CA TYR A 293 16.98 13.91 -6.18
C TYR A 293 18.09 14.87 -6.55
N LYS A 294 18.94 15.21 -5.57
CA LYS A 294 20.01 16.19 -5.71
C LYS A 294 21.07 15.76 -6.74
N ASN A 295 21.48 14.49 -6.67
CA ASN A 295 22.52 13.94 -7.52
C ASN A 295 21.88 13.24 -8.73
N ALA A 296 22.52 13.37 -9.89
CA ALA A 296 22.09 12.68 -11.10
C ALA A 296 22.30 11.17 -10.97
N PHE A 297 21.40 10.38 -11.55
CA PHE A 297 21.49 8.93 -11.66
C PHE A 297 20.93 8.49 -13.03
N THR A 298 21.25 7.28 -13.47
CA THR A 298 20.80 6.75 -14.77
C THR A 298 19.92 5.52 -14.61
N SER A 299 18.89 5.43 -15.46
CA SER A 299 17.87 4.37 -15.43
C SER A 299 18.28 3.09 -16.17
N GLY A 300 19.45 3.07 -16.82
CA GLY A 300 19.97 1.90 -17.53
C GLY A 300 19.32 1.63 -18.91
N ASP A 301 18.66 2.64 -19.48
CA ASP A 301 17.99 2.62 -20.80
C ASP A 301 18.80 3.31 -21.92
N GLY A 302 20.00 3.81 -21.60
CA GLY A 302 20.83 4.61 -22.50
C GLY A 302 20.49 6.10 -22.50
N GLY A 303 19.48 6.53 -21.73
CA GLY A 303 19.24 7.93 -21.39
C GLY A 303 20.38 8.51 -20.53
N LYS A 304 20.62 9.81 -20.69
CA LYS A 304 21.57 10.56 -19.85
C LYS A 304 20.91 11.07 -18.59
#